data_AF-A0A2V9VSK2-F1
#
_entry.id   AF-A0A2V9VSK2-F1
#
_cell.length_a   1.000
_cell.length_b   1.000
_cell.length_c   1.000
_cell.angle_alpha   90.00
_cell.angle_beta   90.00
_cell.angle_gamma   90.00
#
_symmetry.space_group_name_H-M   'P 1'
#
loop_
_entity.id
_entity.type
_entity.pdbx_description
1 polymer ?
#
loop_
_entity_poly.entity_id
_entity_poly.type
_entity_poly.pdbx_seq_one_letter_code
_entity_poly.pdbx_strand_id
1 'polypeptide(L)'
;MSFPTRRKLWGRAVSDGGAALAAVTQLLPDVAILDISMPVIRDGSHRAVVVFLTCFSDADIFEAACDAGLSAYVTKERLNIGLVPAIEAALSGARFVSPGVG
;
A
#
# COMPACT_ATOMS: atom_id res chain seq x y z
N MET A 1 -10.98 -24.61 -9.32
CA MET A 1 -10.84 -23.45 -8.41
C MET A 1 -11.35 -22.24 -9.16
N SER A 2 -12.41 -21.61 -8.65
CA SER A 2 -13.07 -20.46 -9.29
C SER A 2 -12.28 -19.20 -8.98
N PHE A 3 -11.73 -18.54 -10.00
CA PHE A 3 -11.16 -17.19 -9.87
C PHE A 3 -12.32 -16.21 -9.69
N PRO A 4 -12.31 -15.32 -8.68
CA PRO A 4 -13.42 -14.40 -8.51
C PRO A 4 -13.45 -13.37 -9.64
N THR A 5 -14.66 -13.26 -10.18
CA THR A 5 -15.31 -12.27 -11.03
C THR A 5 -14.65 -10.88 -11.07
N ARG A 6 -14.54 -10.30 -12.29
CA ARG A 6 -14.09 -8.92 -12.59
C ARG A 6 -14.12 -7.98 -11.38
N ARG A 7 -12.96 -7.72 -10.76
CA ARG A 7 -12.84 -6.64 -9.77
C ARG A 7 -13.07 -5.31 -10.48
N LYS A 8 -14.17 -4.62 -10.17
CA LYS A 8 -14.35 -3.21 -10.59
C LYS A 8 -13.28 -2.40 -9.85
N LEU A 9 -12.37 -1.78 -10.62
CA LEU A 9 -11.43 -0.81 -10.08
C LEU A 9 -12.23 0.45 -9.70
N TRP A 10 -12.53 0.62 -8.43
CA TRP A 10 -13.12 1.82 -7.84
C TRP A 10 -12.20 2.30 -6.73
N GLY A 11 -11.89 3.59 -6.72
CA GLY A 11 -10.99 4.20 -5.76
C GLY A 11 -11.62 5.43 -5.14
N ARG A 12 -11.28 5.69 -3.86
CA ARG A 12 -11.57 6.95 -3.18
C ARG A 12 -10.25 7.59 -2.79
N ALA A 13 -9.94 8.73 -3.39
CA ALA A 13 -8.83 9.56 -2.94
C ALA A 13 -9.20 10.24 -1.63
N VAL A 14 -8.23 10.31 -0.72
CA VAL A 14 -8.35 10.91 0.61
C VAL A 14 -7.11 11.75 0.85
N SER A 15 -7.24 12.84 1.61
CA SER A 15 -6.19 13.86 1.74
C SER A 15 -5.38 13.76 3.03
N ASP A 16 -5.84 12.97 4.00
CA ASP A 16 -5.15 12.75 5.28
C ASP A 16 -5.33 11.29 5.76
N GLY A 17 -4.47 10.88 6.69
CA GLY A 17 -4.46 9.49 7.15
C GLY A 17 -5.68 9.11 7.99
N GLY A 18 -6.36 10.07 8.63
CA GLY A 18 -7.61 9.81 9.35
C GLY A 18 -8.76 9.52 8.39
N ALA A 19 -8.87 10.30 7.32
CA ALA A 19 -9.79 10.04 6.21
C ALA A 19 -9.49 8.70 5.54
N ALA A 20 -8.22 8.32 5.42
CA ALA A 20 -7.82 7.03 4.90
C ALA A 20 -8.23 5.87 5.81
N LEU A 21 -8.05 5.99 7.13
CA LEU A 21 -8.52 4.98 8.10
C LEU A 21 -10.05 4.81 8.06
N ALA A 22 -10.78 5.93 8.04
CA ALA A 22 -12.23 5.91 7.90
C ALA A 22 -12.67 5.26 6.58
N ALA A 23 -11.95 5.54 5.48
CA ALA A 23 -12.25 4.96 4.19
C ALA A 23 -11.98 3.46 4.12
N VAL A 24 -10.86 2.99 4.67
CA VAL A 24 -10.54 1.55 4.74
C VAL A 24 -11.57 0.81 5.59
N THR A 25 -11.97 1.39 6.73
CA THR A 25 -12.98 0.80 7.62
C THR A 25 -14.36 0.72 6.96
N GLN A 26 -14.76 1.76 6.21
CA GLN A 26 -16.07 1.81 5.55
C GLN A 26 -16.14 0.97 4.26
N LEU A 27 -15.08 1.00 3.45
CA LEU A 27 -15.09 0.43 2.10
C LEU A 27 -14.57 -1.02 2.06
N LEU A 28 -13.90 -1.48 3.12
CA LEU A 28 -13.30 -2.81 3.22
C LEU A 28 -12.52 -3.19 1.94
N PRO A 29 -11.57 -2.35 1.48
CA PRO A 29 -10.90 -2.61 0.22
C PRO A 29 -9.97 -3.83 0.31
N ASP A 30 -9.80 -4.53 -0.80
CA ASP A 30 -8.77 -5.57 -0.92
C ASP A 30 -7.35 -4.96 -0.85
N VAL A 31 -7.19 -3.72 -1.33
CA VAL A 31 -5.90 -3.03 -1.47
C VAL A 31 -6.06 -1.56 -1.08
N ALA A 32 -5.15 -1.06 -0.25
CA ALA A 32 -5.01 0.35 0.07
C ALA A 32 -3.63 0.84 -0.40
N ILE A 33 -3.62 1.93 -1.17
CA ILE A 33 -2.37 2.61 -1.57
C ILE A 33 -2.26 3.85 -0.70
N LEU A 34 -1.20 3.95 0.10
CA LEU A 34 -1.00 5.00 1.08
C LEU A 34 0.31 5.74 0.82
N ASP A 35 0.31 7.06 0.98
CA ASP A 35 1.53 7.84 0.98
C ASP A 35 2.18 7.78 2.37
N ILE A 36 3.47 7.50 2.45
CA ILE A 36 4.19 7.40 3.73
C ILE A 36 4.29 8.74 4.46
N SER A 37 4.17 9.86 3.72
CA SER A 37 4.09 11.20 4.30
C SER A 37 2.75 11.50 4.98
N MET A 38 1.76 10.58 4.94
CA MET A 38 0.48 10.71 5.62
C MET A 38 0.52 9.98 7.00
N PRO A 39 0.63 10.70 8.13
CA PRO A 39 1.15 10.17 9.39
C PRO A 39 0.14 9.41 10.30
N VAL A 40 -0.90 8.73 9.80
CA VAL A 40 -2.00 8.29 10.70
C VAL A 40 -2.39 6.81 10.60
N ILE A 41 -1.96 6.06 9.58
CA ILE A 41 -2.36 4.64 9.48
C ILE A 41 -1.36 3.76 10.20
N ARG A 42 -1.59 3.52 11.50
CA ARG A 42 -0.88 2.53 12.32
C ARG A 42 -1.77 1.38 12.80
N ASP A 43 -3.05 1.39 12.44
CA ASP A 43 -3.98 0.37 12.92
C ASP A 43 -3.92 -0.87 12.00
N GLY A 44 -3.14 -1.87 12.42
CA GLY A 44 -2.93 -3.16 11.74
C GLY A 44 -4.13 -4.12 11.79
N SER A 45 -5.31 -3.62 12.18
CA SER A 45 -6.55 -4.41 12.27
C SER A 45 -7.26 -4.61 10.92
N HIS A 46 -6.77 -4.00 9.84
CA HIS A 46 -7.40 -4.06 8.54
C HIS A 46 -6.80 -5.14 7.63
N ARG A 47 -7.66 -5.95 7.01
CA ARG A 47 -7.28 -6.99 6.03
C ARG A 47 -6.78 -6.44 4.68
N ALA A 48 -6.82 -5.12 4.51
CA ALA A 48 -6.43 -4.48 3.26
C ALA A 48 -4.91 -4.57 3.08
N VAL A 49 -4.50 -4.99 1.89
CA VAL A 49 -3.10 -5.04 1.51
C VAL A 49 -2.58 -3.61 1.32
N VAL A 50 -1.53 -3.23 2.05
CA VAL A 50 -1.00 -1.84 2.04
C VAL A 50 0.21 -1.70 1.11
N VAL A 51 0.11 -0.77 0.16
CA VAL A 51 1.23 -0.34 -0.72
C VAL A 51 1.63 1.08 -0.33
N PHE A 52 2.87 1.26 0.12
CA PHE A 52 3.38 2.59 0.48
C PHE A 52 4.01 3.30 -0.72
N LEU A 53 3.69 4.58 -0.86
CA LEU A 53 4.26 5.52 -1.82
C LEU A 53 5.17 6.53 -1.11
N THR A 54 6.41 6.64 -1.56
CA THR A 54 7.38 7.58 -0.98
C THR A 54 8.07 8.44 -2.04
N CYS A 55 8.36 9.69 -1.71
CA CYS A 55 9.32 10.53 -2.45
C CYS A 55 10.78 10.23 -2.08
N PHE A 56 11.02 9.58 -0.93
CA PHE A 56 12.35 9.44 -0.35
C PHE A 56 12.72 7.97 -0.18
N SER A 57 13.88 7.60 -0.72
CA SER A 57 14.61 6.37 -0.40
C SER A 57 15.34 6.53 0.93
N ASP A 58 14.61 6.92 1.98
CA ASP A 58 15.17 7.04 3.32
C ASP A 58 15.13 5.65 4.00
N ALA A 59 16.30 5.17 4.41
CA ALA A 59 16.47 3.85 5.00
C ALA A 59 15.69 3.72 6.31
N ASP A 60 15.64 4.77 7.13
CA ASP A 60 14.93 4.75 8.42
C ASP A 60 13.42 4.61 8.22
N ILE A 61 12.90 5.28 7.20
CA ILE A 61 11.48 5.20 6.80
C ILE A 61 11.16 3.80 6.26
N PHE A 62 12.06 3.23 5.45
CA PHE A 62 11.89 1.88 4.93
C PHE A 62 11.92 0.84 6.06
N GLU A 63 12.88 0.91 6.97
CA GLU A 63 12.97 0.01 8.13
C GLU A 63 11.73 0.11 9.02
N ALA A 64 11.29 1.32 9.36
CA ALA A 64 10.06 1.52 10.13
C ALA A 64 8.82 0.92 9.43
N ALA A 65 8.74 1.02 8.10
CA ALA A 65 7.67 0.38 7.35
C ALA A 65 7.77 -1.15 7.40
N CYS A 66 8.98 -1.72 7.28
CA CYS A 66 9.21 -3.17 7.42
C CYS A 66 8.72 -3.68 8.77
N ASP A 67 9.10 -3.00 9.86
CA ASP A 67 8.70 -3.34 11.22
C ASP A 67 7.19 -3.27 11.43
N ALA A 68 6.50 -2.42 10.67
CA ALA A 68 5.05 -2.31 10.66
C ALA A 68 4.34 -3.41 9.84
N GLY A 69 5.06 -4.35 9.23
CA GLY A 69 4.47 -5.44 8.44
C GLY A 69 4.15 -5.09 6.98
N LEU A 70 4.94 -4.16 6.41
CA LEU A 70 4.85 -3.74 5.00
C LEU A 70 4.74 -4.90 4.01
N SER A 71 3.66 -4.91 3.23
CA SER A 71 3.48 -5.86 2.13
C SER A 71 4.18 -5.40 0.85
N ALA A 72 4.09 -4.11 0.49
CA ALA A 72 4.81 -3.59 -0.67
C ALA A 72 5.23 -2.11 -0.57
N TYR A 73 6.38 -1.79 -1.17
CA TYR A 73 6.99 -0.46 -1.19
C TYR A 73 7.31 0.02 -2.61
N VAL A 74 6.77 1.18 -2.99
CA VAL A 74 6.99 1.79 -4.30
C VAL A 74 7.40 3.25 -4.18
N THR A 75 8.48 3.64 -4.87
CA THR A 75 8.85 5.06 -4.95
C THR A 75 7.94 5.79 -5.93
N LYS A 76 7.63 7.06 -5.67
CA LYS A 76 6.74 7.86 -6.55
C LYS A 76 7.26 7.95 -7.98
N GLU A 77 8.58 8.00 -8.15
CA GLU A 77 9.25 8.02 -9.45
C GLU A 77 9.02 6.75 -10.27
N ARG A 78 8.73 5.62 -9.60
CA ARG A 78 8.55 4.31 -10.23
C ARG A 78 7.12 3.82 -10.17
N LEU A 79 6.16 4.68 -9.80
CA LEU A 79 4.74 4.35 -9.73
C LEU A 79 4.21 3.70 -11.02
N ASN A 80 4.59 4.25 -12.16
CA ASN A 80 4.16 3.80 -13.48
C ASN A 80 4.57 2.35 -13.81
N ILE A 81 5.67 1.85 -13.24
CA ILE A 81 6.20 0.51 -13.51
C ILE A 81 6.06 -0.44 -12.32
N GLY A 82 6.05 0.09 -11.09
CA GLY A 82 6.13 -0.68 -9.85
C GLY A 82 4.78 -0.88 -9.16
N LEU A 83 3.78 -0.04 -9.44
CA LEU A 83 2.51 -0.11 -8.70
C LEU A 83 1.72 -1.39 -8.98
N VAL A 84 1.57 -1.77 -10.25
CA VAL A 84 0.82 -2.99 -10.60
C VAL A 84 1.52 -4.25 -10.04
N PRO A 85 2.84 -4.47 -10.24
CA PRO A 85 3.54 -5.58 -9.62
C PRO A 85 3.46 -5.60 -8.09
N ALA A 86 3.52 -4.42 -7.46
CA ALA A 86 3.38 -4.29 -6.01
C ALA A 86 2.00 -4.76 -5.53
N ILE A 87 0.94 -4.35 -6.21
CA ILE A 87 -0.43 -4.77 -5.91
C ILE A 87 -0.59 -6.29 -6.07
N GLU A 88 -0.09 -6.85 -7.18
CA GLU A 88 -0.19 -8.28 -7.46
C GLU A 88 0.58 -9.12 -6.42
N ALA A 89 1.81 -8.74 -6.11
CA ALA A 89 2.61 -9.40 -5.08
C ALA A 89 1.89 -9.36 -3.74
N ALA A 90 1.41 -8.19 -3.34
CA ALA A 90 0.84 -8.00 -2.03
C ALA A 90 -0.54 -8.70 -1.89
N LEU A 91 -1.34 -8.79 -2.97
CA LEU A 91 -2.55 -9.64 -3.03
C LEU A 91 -2.24 -11.15 -2.96
N SER A 92 -1.06 -11.57 -3.40
CA SER A 92 -0.59 -12.96 -3.29
C SER A 92 0.03 -13.30 -1.92
N GLY A 93 0.14 -12.32 -1.02
CA GLY A 93 0.88 -12.45 0.24
C GLY A 93 2.40 -12.41 0.09
N ALA A 94 2.90 -12.05 -1.10
CA ALA A 94 4.32 -11.84 -1.37
C ALA A 94 4.72 -10.39 -1.08
N ARG A 95 5.99 -10.20 -0.70
CA ARG A 95 6.56 -8.87 -0.49
C ARG A 95 7.11 -8.29 -1.79
N PHE A 96 6.90 -6.99 -2.02
CA PHE A 96 7.50 -6.26 -3.13
C PHE A 96 8.22 -5.00 -2.67
N VAL A 97 9.42 -4.76 -3.19
CA VAL A 97 10.16 -3.51 -2.95
C VAL A 97 10.69 -3.02 -4.28
N SER A 98 10.46 -1.75 -4.59
CA SER A 98 11.00 -1.14 -5.81
C SER A 98 12.53 -1.19 -5.82
N PRO A 99 13.18 -1.54 -6.96
CA PRO A 99 14.63 -1.59 -7.02
C PRO A 99 15.25 -0.21 -6.73
N GLY A 100 16.36 -0.18 -6.01
CA GLY A 100 17.01 1.07 -5.57
C GLY A 100 16.51 1.62 -4.22
N VAL A 101 15.66 0.86 -3.54
CA VAL A 101 15.34 1.06 -2.12
C VAL A 101 16.13 -0.01 -1.34
N GLY A 102 17.18 0.42 -0.63
CA GLY A 102 18.11 -0.44 0.10
C GLY A 102 19.46 0.23 0.31
#